data_AF-A0A3N5W8B4-F1
#
_entry.id   AF-A0A3N5W8B4-F1
#
_cell.length_a   1.000
_cell.length_b   1.000
_cell.length_c   1.000
_cell.angle_alpha   90.00
_cell.angle_beta   90.00
_cell.angle_gamma   90.00
#
_symmetry.space_group_name_H-M   'P 1'
#
loop_
_entity.id
_entity.type
_entity.pdbx_description
1 polymer ?
#
loop_
_entity_poly.entity_id
_entity_poly.type
_entity_poly.pdbx_seq_one_letter_code
_entity_poly.pdbx_strand_id
1 'polypeptide(L)'
;MRRERLLPLLFVAVALLVFRGSILFGRVEVPCNPNRWLPWRLHATPEEISPPAVNTDSPLAYYPRRVFATERMRAGDLPLWDPYTFAGQPFLANFQSGLLYPVNLVLYAVEPARAMGWFLFIHLALAGVFFYRCARSFGLAPGPAAAGA
;
A
#
# COMPACT_ATOMS: atom_id res chain seq x y z
N MET A 1 -29.49 4.49 17.46
CA MET A 1 -28.83 3.17 17.38
C MET A 1 -28.43 2.70 15.96
N ARG A 2 -29.27 2.79 14.92
CA ARG A 2 -28.92 2.27 13.56
C ARG A 2 -27.91 3.12 12.77
N ARG A 3 -27.98 4.46 12.84
CA ARG A 3 -27.11 5.37 12.06
C ARG A 3 -25.64 5.37 12.49
N GLU A 4 -25.36 5.20 13.78
CA GLU A 4 -23.99 5.23 14.33
C GLU A 4 -23.13 4.07 13.81
N ARG A 5 -23.74 2.92 13.51
CA ARG A 5 -23.04 1.77 12.93
C ARG A 5 -22.70 1.96 11.44
N LEU A 6 -23.32 2.93 10.77
CA LEU A 6 -23.10 3.19 9.34
C LEU A 6 -21.94 4.16 9.10
N LEU A 7 -21.52 4.95 10.10
CA LEU A 7 -20.46 5.95 9.95
C LEU A 7 -19.08 5.33 9.63
N PRO A 8 -18.64 4.25 10.29
CA PRO A 8 -17.41 3.55 9.90
C PRO A 8 -17.50 2.95 8.49
N LEU A 9 -18.68 2.45 8.10
CA LEU A 9 -18.90 1.89 6.76
C LEU A 9 -18.85 2.98 5.68
N LEU A 10 -19.40 4.16 5.97
CA LEU A 10 -19.29 5.33 5.10
C LEU A 10 -17.82 5.74 4.93
N PHE A 11 -17.04 5.77 6.00
CA PHE A 11 -15.60 6.06 5.92
C PHE A 11 -14.87 5.05 5.02
N VAL A 12 -15.12 3.75 5.21
CA VAL A 12 -14.55 2.70 4.36
C VAL A 12 -14.97 2.89 2.89
N ALA A 13 -16.23 3.27 2.63
CA ALA A 13 -16.71 3.53 1.27
C ALA A 13 -16.02 4.76 0.64
N VAL A 14 -15.80 5.83 1.42
CA VAL A 14 -15.04 7.01 0.98
C VAL A 14 -13.58 6.63 0.71
N ALA A 15 -12.93 5.88 1.59
CA ALA A 15 -11.57 5.39 1.37
C ALA A 15 -11.49 4.54 0.09
N LEU A 16 -12.48 3.66 -0.14
CA LEU A 16 -12.55 2.85 -1.36
C LEU A 16 -12.70 3.73 -2.60
N LEU A 17 -13.50 4.80 -2.53
CA LEU A 17 -13.64 5.77 -3.61
C LEU A 17 -12.32 6.50 -3.88
N VAL A 18 -11.59 6.91 -2.85
CA VAL A 18 -10.26 7.55 -2.99
C VAL A 18 -9.29 6.60 -3.71
N PHE A 19 -9.20 5.35 -3.27
CA PHE A 19 -8.29 4.34 -3.83
C PHE A 19 -8.84 3.58 -5.06
N ARG A 20 -10.00 3.99 -5.59
CA ARG A 20 -10.66 3.29 -6.73
C ARG A 20 -9.75 3.18 -7.95
N GLY A 21 -8.92 4.21 -8.19
CA GLY A 21 -7.95 4.26 -9.28
C GLY A 21 -7.00 3.06 -9.24
N SER A 22 -6.45 2.80 -8.06
CA SER A 22 -5.51 1.71 -7.87
C SER A 22 -6.16 0.35 -7.77
N ILE A 23 -7.29 0.28 -7.06
CA ILE A 23 -8.00 -0.98 -6.82
C ILE A 23 -8.63 -1.53 -8.09
N LEU A 24 -9.31 -0.68 -8.86
CA LEU A 24 -10.12 -1.09 -10.02
C LEU A 24 -9.40 -0.93 -11.35
N PHE A 25 -8.56 0.09 -11.51
CA PHE A 25 -7.97 0.46 -12.80
C PHE A 25 -6.46 0.23 -12.87
N GLY A 26 -5.87 -0.40 -11.87
CA GLY A 26 -4.44 -0.74 -11.87
C GLY A 26 -3.51 0.47 -11.82
N ARG A 27 -4.01 1.66 -11.42
CA ARG A 27 -3.15 2.83 -11.20
C ARG A 27 -2.28 2.60 -9.95
N VAL A 28 -1.10 3.20 -9.91
CA VAL A 28 -0.23 3.07 -8.75
C VAL A 28 -0.20 4.41 -8.03
N GLU A 29 -0.75 4.45 -6.82
CA GLU A 29 -0.66 5.61 -5.95
C GLU A 29 0.74 5.64 -5.33
N VAL A 30 1.66 6.37 -5.95
CA VAL A 30 3.01 6.55 -5.45
C VAL A 30 3.37 8.03 -5.43
N PRO A 31 4.08 8.51 -4.39
CA PRO A 31 4.54 9.91 -4.30
C PRO A 31 5.74 10.20 -5.22
N CYS A 32 5.93 9.38 -6.25
CA CYS A 32 7.06 9.42 -7.17
C CYS A 32 6.58 9.23 -8.61
N ASN A 33 7.31 9.80 -9.55
CA ASN A 33 7.15 9.49 -10.96
C ASN A 33 8.10 8.32 -11.34
N PRO A 34 7.60 7.07 -11.52
CA PRO A 34 8.45 5.92 -11.84
C PRO A 34 9.11 6.06 -13.21
N ASN A 35 8.53 6.83 -14.14
CA ASN A 35 9.05 7.03 -15.49
C ASN A 35 10.41 7.74 -15.53
N ARG A 36 10.86 8.33 -14.41
CA ARG A 36 12.22 8.89 -14.29
C ARG A 36 13.30 7.82 -14.08
N TRP A 37 12.89 6.59 -13.77
CA TRP A 37 13.76 5.50 -13.35
C TRP A 37 13.59 4.26 -14.23
N LEU A 38 14.63 3.42 -14.30
CA LEU A 38 14.53 2.13 -14.98
C LEU A 38 13.66 1.16 -14.16
N PRO A 39 12.96 0.21 -14.81
CA PRO A 39 12.89 0.03 -16.27
C PRO A 39 11.89 0.96 -16.98
N TRP A 40 10.95 1.58 -16.26
CA TRP A 40 9.84 2.37 -16.85
C TRP A 40 10.30 3.51 -17.77
N ARG A 41 11.44 4.13 -17.46
CA ARG A 41 12.05 5.17 -18.28
C ARG A 41 12.30 4.77 -19.73
N LEU A 42 12.49 3.47 -20.02
CA LEU A 42 12.69 2.96 -21.38
C LEU A 42 11.44 3.09 -22.26
N HIS A 43 10.27 3.20 -21.63
CA HIS A 43 8.97 3.26 -22.31
C HIS A 43 8.29 4.61 -22.17
N ALA A 44 8.93 5.58 -21.51
CA ALA A 44 8.35 6.87 -21.19
C ALA A 44 8.70 7.94 -22.22
N THR A 45 7.72 8.78 -22.55
CA THR A 45 7.90 9.99 -23.35
C THR A 45 8.57 11.10 -22.52
N PRO A 46 9.22 12.09 -23.16
CA PRO A 46 9.78 13.25 -22.45
C PRO A 46 8.76 13.99 -21.57
N GLU A 47 7.50 14.05 -22.00
CA GLU A 47 6.41 14.67 -21.26
C GLU A 47 6.08 13.88 -19.98
N GLU A 48 6.03 12.54 -20.06
CA GLU A 48 5.80 11.67 -18.89
C GLU A 48 6.95 11.69 -17.88
N ILE A 49 8.16 12.06 -18.30
CA ILE A 49 9.35 12.18 -17.44
C ILE A 49 9.41 13.53 -16.73
N SER A 50 8.84 14.58 -17.36
CA SER A 50 8.94 15.98 -16.92
C SER A 50 8.48 16.25 -15.47
N PRO A 51 7.39 15.64 -14.95
CA PRO A 51 6.94 15.88 -13.59
C PRO A 51 8.01 15.52 -12.54
N PRO A 52 8.26 16.39 -11.54
CA PRO A 52 9.22 16.13 -10.49
C PRO A 52 8.82 14.89 -9.67
N ALA A 53 9.83 14.16 -9.18
CA ALA A 53 9.64 13.02 -8.28
C ALA A 53 10.21 13.37 -6.92
N VAL A 54 9.41 13.24 -5.86
CA VAL A 54 9.78 13.66 -4.50
C VAL A 54 10.39 12.50 -3.68
N ASN A 55 10.35 11.27 -4.22
CA ASN A 55 10.85 10.06 -3.54
C ASN A 55 11.43 9.06 -4.56
N THR A 56 12.60 8.51 -4.28
CA THR A 56 13.30 7.51 -5.12
C THR A 56 13.15 6.07 -4.63
N ASP A 57 12.86 5.88 -3.35
CA ASP A 57 12.84 4.56 -2.72
C ASP A 57 11.62 3.74 -3.15
N SER A 58 10.49 4.41 -3.42
CA SER A 58 9.26 3.74 -3.88
C SER A 58 9.50 2.89 -5.14
N PRO A 59 10.03 3.45 -6.25
CA PRO A 59 10.27 2.70 -7.48
C PRO A 59 11.56 1.89 -7.46
N LEU A 60 12.59 2.32 -6.71
CA LEU A 60 13.91 1.67 -6.74
C LEU A 60 14.11 0.59 -5.68
N ALA A 61 13.44 0.67 -4.53
CA ALA A 61 13.64 -0.24 -3.41
C ALA A 61 12.37 -1.00 -3.03
N TYR A 62 11.27 -0.31 -2.75
CA TYR A 62 10.06 -0.94 -2.20
C TYR A 62 9.29 -1.76 -3.23
N TYR A 63 9.12 -1.24 -4.45
CA TYR A 63 8.40 -1.96 -5.50
C TYR A 63 9.13 -3.24 -5.94
N PRO A 64 10.43 -3.21 -6.31
CA PRO A 64 11.16 -4.43 -6.69
C PRO A 64 11.17 -5.48 -5.59
N ARG A 65 11.33 -5.04 -4.33
CA ARG A 65 11.27 -5.93 -3.16
C ARG A 65 9.91 -6.62 -3.03
N ARG A 66 8.82 -5.89 -3.29
CA ARG A 66 7.45 -6.44 -3.27
C ARG A 66 7.23 -7.42 -4.42
N VAL A 67 7.74 -7.13 -5.61
CA VAL A 67 7.71 -8.06 -6.75
C VAL A 67 8.42 -9.36 -6.36
N PHE A 68 9.67 -9.28 -5.91
CA PHE A 68 10.44 -10.44 -5.48
C PHE A 68 9.73 -11.24 -4.38
N ALA A 69 9.26 -10.59 -3.30
CA ALA A 69 8.52 -11.27 -2.24
C ALA A 69 7.26 -11.98 -2.78
N THR A 70 6.50 -11.31 -3.65
CA THR A 70 5.27 -11.86 -4.21
C THR A 70 5.56 -13.09 -5.08
N GLU A 71 6.57 -13.03 -5.93
CA GLU A 71 6.98 -14.14 -6.79
C GLU A 71 7.44 -15.35 -5.97
N ARG A 72 8.31 -15.15 -4.98
CA ARG A 72 8.82 -16.23 -4.11
C ARG A 72 7.71 -16.86 -3.28
N MET A 73 6.88 -16.05 -2.64
CA MET A 73 5.78 -16.54 -1.82
C MET A 73 4.73 -17.29 -2.65
N ARG A 74 4.44 -16.84 -3.88
CA ARG A 74 3.56 -17.57 -4.81
C ARG A 74 4.14 -18.89 -5.29
N ALA A 75 5.47 -18.98 -5.40
CA ALA A 75 6.16 -20.23 -5.69
C ALA A 75 6.17 -21.22 -4.51
N GLY A 76 5.66 -20.82 -3.34
CA GLY A 76 5.73 -21.64 -2.12
C GLY A 76 7.06 -21.52 -1.38
N ASP A 77 7.92 -20.58 -1.78
CA ASP A 77 9.24 -20.38 -1.20
C ASP A 77 9.24 -19.20 -0.24
N LEU A 78 9.75 -19.42 0.97
CA LEU A 78 10.02 -18.34 1.92
C LEU A 78 11.38 -17.68 1.58
N PRO A 79 11.42 -16.43 1.09
CA PRO A 79 12.68 -15.79 0.71
C PRO A 79 13.51 -15.41 1.95
N LEU A 80 14.57 -16.18 2.21
CA LEU A 80 15.52 -15.91 3.28
C LEU A 80 16.63 -14.93 2.85
N TRP A 81 16.99 -14.95 1.57
CA TRP A 81 18.09 -14.18 0.99
C TRP A 81 17.64 -13.44 -0.26
N ASP A 82 18.05 -12.18 -0.39
CA ASP A 82 17.90 -11.37 -1.59
C ASP A 82 19.25 -11.27 -2.29
N PRO A 83 19.42 -11.93 -3.45
CA PRO A 83 20.68 -11.94 -4.18
C PRO A 83 20.92 -10.67 -5.01
N TYR A 84 19.91 -9.81 -5.16
CA TYR A 84 19.95 -8.68 -6.10
C TYR A 84 20.52 -7.40 -5.48
N THR A 85 20.52 -7.29 -4.15
CA THR A 85 20.95 -6.08 -3.45
C THR A 85 22.32 -6.27 -2.81
N PHE A 86 23.28 -5.38 -3.11
CA PHE A 86 24.63 -5.35 -2.51
C PHE A 86 25.38 -6.70 -2.52
N ALA A 87 25.30 -7.47 -3.62
CA ALA A 87 25.83 -8.83 -3.73
C ALA A 87 25.20 -9.86 -2.77
N GLY A 88 24.13 -9.49 -2.09
CA GLY A 88 23.32 -10.35 -1.26
C GLY A 88 23.04 -9.75 0.12
N GLN A 89 21.80 -9.88 0.59
CA GLN A 89 21.42 -9.51 1.96
C GLN A 89 20.34 -10.44 2.53
N PRO A 90 20.25 -10.57 3.87
CA PRO A 90 19.13 -11.25 4.51
C PRO A 90 17.79 -10.57 4.17
N PHE A 91 16.87 -11.31 3.54
CA PHE A 91 15.57 -10.78 3.14
C PHE A 91 14.53 -10.87 4.25
N LEU A 92 14.41 -12.05 4.87
CA LEU A 92 13.48 -12.28 5.99
C LEU A 92 13.80 -11.36 7.19
N ALA A 93 15.08 -11.12 7.46
CA ALA A 93 15.52 -10.24 8.54
C ALA A 93 15.46 -8.74 8.18
N ASN A 94 15.15 -8.39 6.93
CA ASN A 94 15.00 -7.00 6.52
C ASN A 94 13.63 -6.48 7.00
N PHE A 95 13.63 -5.61 8.01
CA PHE A 95 12.41 -5.02 8.58
C PHE A 95 11.56 -4.26 7.55
N GLN A 96 12.19 -3.67 6.53
CA GLN A 96 11.49 -2.94 5.47
C GLN A 96 10.85 -3.88 4.44
N SER A 97 11.17 -5.19 4.43
CA SER A 97 10.51 -6.15 3.54
C SER A 97 9.07 -6.42 3.97
N GLY A 98 8.80 -6.38 5.28
CA GLY A 98 7.51 -6.76 5.84
C GLY A 98 7.05 -8.14 5.38
N LEU A 99 7.96 -9.07 5.09
CA LEU A 99 7.66 -10.34 4.43
C LEU A 99 6.53 -11.14 5.12
N LEU A 100 6.57 -11.20 6.45
CA LEU A 100 5.57 -11.93 7.24
C LEU A 100 4.50 -11.00 7.83
N TYR A 101 4.40 -9.77 7.36
CA TYR A 101 3.38 -8.84 7.83
C TYR A 101 1.98 -9.33 7.42
N PRO A 102 0.99 -9.42 8.33
CA PRO A 102 -0.29 -10.07 8.05
C PRO A 102 -1.01 -9.56 6.79
N VAL A 103 -0.98 -8.25 6.55
CA VAL A 103 -1.60 -7.67 5.35
C VAL A 103 -0.85 -8.09 4.09
N ASN A 104 0.49 -8.17 4.13
CA ASN A 104 1.27 -8.61 2.97
C ASN A 104 1.01 -10.08 2.64
N LEU A 105 0.84 -10.95 3.63
CA LEU A 105 0.50 -12.37 3.42
C LEU A 105 -0.75 -12.54 2.55
N VAL A 106 -1.78 -11.74 2.81
CA VAL A 106 -3.01 -11.73 2.00
C VAL A 106 -2.75 -11.11 0.62
N LEU A 107 -1.98 -10.02 0.57
CA LEU A 107 -1.73 -9.28 -0.66
C LEU A 107 -0.75 -9.95 -1.62
N TYR A 108 -0.05 -11.01 -1.23
CA TYR A 108 0.71 -11.82 -2.19
C TYR A 108 -0.20 -12.49 -3.23
N ALA A 109 -1.49 -12.66 -2.98
CA ALA A 109 -2.44 -13.10 -4.00
C ALA A 109 -2.79 -12.02 -5.05
N VAL A 110 -2.39 -10.77 -4.84
CA VAL A 110 -2.70 -9.62 -5.70
C VAL A 110 -1.46 -9.23 -6.51
N GLU A 111 -1.65 -8.77 -7.74
CA GLU A 111 -0.58 -8.22 -8.57
C GLU A 111 0.19 -7.10 -7.81
N PRO A 112 1.54 -7.08 -7.82
CA PRO A 112 2.34 -6.21 -6.95
C PRO A 112 2.00 -4.71 -7.02
N ALA A 113 1.73 -4.16 -8.20
CA ALA A 113 1.40 -2.75 -8.36
C ALA A 113 0.05 -2.42 -7.70
N ARG A 114 -0.97 -3.26 -7.93
CA ARG A 114 -2.28 -3.14 -7.27
C ARG A 114 -2.22 -3.40 -5.77
N ALA A 115 -1.33 -4.29 -5.33
CA ALA A 115 -1.14 -4.61 -3.92
C ALA A 115 -0.72 -3.37 -3.11
N MET A 116 0.01 -2.42 -3.69
CA MET A 116 0.35 -1.16 -3.01
C MET A 116 -0.89 -0.32 -2.68
N GLY A 117 -1.83 -0.19 -3.63
CA GLY A 117 -3.09 0.51 -3.40
C GLY A 117 -3.97 -0.18 -2.36
N TRP A 118 -4.08 -1.51 -2.44
CA TRP A 118 -4.79 -2.29 -1.43
C TRP A 118 -4.16 -2.16 -0.04
N PHE A 119 -2.84 -2.16 0.03
CA PHE A 119 -2.12 -1.97 1.30
C PHE A 119 -2.49 -0.62 1.94
N LEU A 120 -2.42 0.47 1.17
CA LEU A 120 -2.78 1.81 1.65
C LEU A 120 -4.26 1.89 2.06
N PHE A 121 -5.16 1.36 1.23
CA PHE A 121 -6.58 1.31 1.52
C PHE A 121 -6.89 0.59 2.82
N ILE A 122 -6.34 -0.63 3.01
CA ILE A 122 -6.58 -1.44 4.22
C ILE A 122 -6.13 -0.68 5.47
N HIS A 123 -4.95 -0.06 5.45
CA HIS A 123 -4.45 0.69 6.61
C HIS A 123 -5.28 1.92 6.90
N LEU A 124 -5.63 2.70 5.87
CA LEU A 124 -6.45 3.90 6.06
C LEU A 124 -7.84 3.53 6.58
N ALA A 125 -8.48 2.52 5.98
CA ALA A 125 -9.78 1.99 6.39
C ALA A 125 -9.76 1.55 7.86
N LEU A 126 -8.76 0.73 8.25
CA LEU A 126 -8.61 0.29 9.64
C LEU A 126 -8.33 1.46 10.59
N ALA A 127 -7.50 2.42 10.19
CA ALA A 127 -7.20 3.60 10.99
C ALA A 127 -8.48 4.39 11.30
N GLY A 128 -9.30 4.73 10.31
CA GLY A 128 -10.54 5.46 10.56
C GLY A 128 -11.57 4.65 11.36
N VAL A 129 -11.71 3.34 11.09
CA VAL A 129 -12.61 2.47 11.88
C VAL A 129 -12.17 2.40 13.34
N PHE A 130 -10.88 2.18 13.61
CA PHE A 130 -10.38 2.08 14.98
C PHE A 130 -10.35 3.44 15.68
N PHE A 131 -10.03 4.52 14.97
CA PHE A 131 -10.14 5.88 15.50
C PHE A 131 -11.57 6.16 15.94
N TYR A 132 -12.56 5.91 15.08
CA TYR A 132 -13.97 6.10 15.41
C TYR A 132 -14.34 5.32 16.68
N ARG A 133 -13.99 4.04 16.76
CA ARG A 133 -14.29 3.20 17.93
C ARG A 133 -13.61 3.72 19.20
N CYS A 134 -12.36 4.14 19.09
CA CYS A 134 -11.59 4.73 20.18
C CYS A 134 -12.24 6.03 20.68
N ALA A 135 -12.55 6.95 19.77
CA ALA A 135 -13.26 8.20 20.08
C ALA A 135 -14.62 7.95 20.76
N ARG A 136 -15.39 6.95 20.30
CA ARG A 136 -16.64 6.57 20.94
C ARG A 136 -16.45 6.00 22.35
N SER A 137 -15.35 5.27 22.60
CA SER A 137 -15.03 4.78 23.94
C SER A 137 -14.64 5.89 24.93
N PHE A 138 -14.16 7.03 24.42
CA PHE A 138 -13.92 8.24 25.22
C PHE A 138 -15.16 9.14 25.40
N GLY A 139 -16.33 8.71 24.92
CA GLY A 139 -17.59 9.44 25.11
C GLY A 139 -17.87 10.54 24.07
N LEU A 140 -17.04 10.71 23.03
CA LEU A 140 -17.30 11.69 21.97
C LEU A 140 -18.61 11.35 21.24
N ALA A 141 -19.40 12.38 20.90
CA ALA A 141 -20.60 12.21 20.09
C ALA A 141 -20.25 11.62 18.70
N PRO A 142 -21.19 10.91 18.04
CA PRO A 142 -20.94 10.24 16.76
C PRO A 142 -20.42 11.14 15.64
N GLY A 143 -20.87 12.41 15.57
CA GLY A 143 -20.45 13.37 14.54
C GLY A 143 -18.97 13.73 14.64
N PRO A 144 -18.50 14.31 15.76
CA PRO A 144 -17.08 14.59 15.99
C PRO A 144 -16.17 13.37 15.87
N ALA A 145 -16.62 12.20 16.38
CA ALA A 145 -15.87 10.95 16.24
C ALA A 145 -15.70 10.52 14.78
N ALA A 146 -16.71 10.73 13.93
CA ALA A 146 -16.64 10.44 12.50
C ALA A 146 -15.86 11.49 11.71
N ALA A 147 -15.87 12.76 12.15
CA ALA A 147 -15.12 13.83 11.49
C ALA A 147 -13.60 13.69 11.67
N GLY A 148 -13.16 13.11 12.79
CA GLY A 148 -11.74 12.80 13.02
C GLY A 148 -11.26 11.48 12.43
N ALA A 149 -12.19 10.60 12.00
CA ALA A 149 -11.89 9.35 11.33
C ALA A 149 -11.56 9.60 9.86
#